data_AF-H5XMQ5-F1
#
_entry.id   AF-H5XMQ5-F1
#
_cell.length_a   1.000
_cell.length_b   1.000
_cell.length_c   1.000
_cell.angle_alpha   90.00
_cell.angle_beta   90.00
_cell.angle_gamma   90.00
#
_symmetry.space_group_name_H-M   'P 1'
#
loop_
_entity.id
_entity.type
_entity.pdbx_description
1 polymer ?
#
loop_
_entity_poly.entity_id
_entity_poly.type
_entity_poly.pdbx_seq_one_letter_code
_entity_poly.pdbx_strand_id
1 'polypeptide(L)'
;MSRTRTESGELIRKTRSQEFEADEIGALLVLRGLESRDRLWANLALAGPFLFFAIDHLVTRVRNEVQDIPEALVVTDHPPSDERAAALRRVFREHAGVGALQFANATLSWLSNQEDDILDTVDRMVHS
;
A
#
# COMPACT_ATOMS: atom_id res chain seq x y z
N MET A 1 -7.35 13.17 -20.90
CA MET A 1 -8.57 12.34 -20.80
C MET A 1 -8.55 11.72 -19.41
N SER A 2 -9.13 12.36 -18.40
CA SER A 2 -10.57 12.39 -18.02
C SER A 2 -11.10 10.98 -17.69
N ARG A 3 -11.43 10.73 -16.42
CA ARG A 3 -12.09 9.49 -15.96
C ARG A 3 -13.52 9.49 -16.49
N THR A 4 -13.83 8.58 -17.40
CA THR A 4 -15.20 8.40 -17.90
C THR A 4 -15.96 7.53 -16.90
N ARG A 5 -16.89 8.16 -16.18
CA ARG A 5 -17.89 7.48 -15.36
C ARG A 5 -18.90 6.85 -16.31
N THR A 6 -18.96 5.54 -16.42
CA THR A 6 -20.05 4.86 -17.13
C THR A 6 -21.30 4.88 -16.25
N GLU A 7 -22.47 5.03 -16.89
CA GLU A 7 -23.78 5.26 -16.27
C GLU A 7 -24.32 4.08 -15.44
N SER A 8 -23.52 3.03 -15.20
CA SER A 8 -23.95 1.74 -14.66
C SER A 8 -23.26 1.28 -13.37
N GLY A 9 -22.51 2.15 -12.66
CA GLY A 9 -22.06 1.87 -11.28
C GLY A 9 -21.09 0.69 -11.07
N GLU A 10 -20.66 0.01 -12.13
CA GLU A 10 -19.70 -1.10 -12.04
C GLU A 10 -18.28 -0.57 -11.76
N LEU A 11 -17.73 -0.97 -10.61
CA LEU A 11 -16.31 -0.82 -10.29
C LEU A 11 -15.49 -1.62 -11.30
N ILE A 12 -14.81 -0.93 -12.22
CA ILE A 12 -13.91 -1.56 -13.19
C ILE A 12 -12.67 -2.07 -12.43
N ARG A 13 -12.60 -3.39 -12.21
CA ARG A 13 -11.38 -4.05 -11.70
C ARG A 13 -10.28 -3.96 -12.75
N LYS A 14 -9.15 -3.37 -12.40
CA LYS A 14 -7.98 -3.31 -13.28
C LYS A 14 -7.36 -4.71 -13.42
N THR A 15 -6.74 -4.96 -14.56
CA THR A 15 -5.90 -6.15 -14.73
C THR A 15 -4.63 -6.02 -13.89
N ARG A 16 -3.99 -7.15 -13.57
CA ARG A 16 -2.69 -7.16 -12.88
C ARG A 16 -1.67 -6.26 -13.57
N SER A 17 -1.57 -6.30 -14.91
CA SER A 17 -0.63 -5.44 -15.65
C SER A 17 -0.93 -3.94 -15.49
N GLN A 18 -2.21 -3.56 -15.49
CA GLN A 18 -2.64 -2.18 -15.28
C GLN A 18 -2.34 -1.68 -13.85
N GLU A 19 -2.31 -2.57 -12.85
CA GLU A 19 -1.87 -2.22 -11.50
C GLU A 19 -0.38 -1.88 -11.45
N PHE A 20 0.48 -2.72 -12.05
CA PHE A 20 1.92 -2.45 -12.11
C PHE A 20 2.23 -1.16 -12.87
N GLU A 21 1.55 -0.93 -14.00
CA GLU A 21 1.68 0.32 -14.77
C GLU A 21 1.23 1.53 -13.94
N ALA A 22 0.11 1.42 -13.22
CA ALA A 22 -0.37 2.48 -12.35
C ALA A 22 0.60 2.79 -11.19
N ASP A 23 1.19 1.76 -10.58
CA ASP A 23 2.19 1.91 -9.52
C ASP A 23 3.44 2.63 -10.03
N GLU A 24 3.95 2.21 -11.19
CA GLU A 24 5.12 2.82 -11.83
C GLU A 24 4.87 4.29 -12.19
N ILE A 25 3.75 4.59 -12.87
CA ILE A 25 3.38 5.97 -13.20
C ILE A 25 3.22 6.80 -11.92
N GLY A 26 2.57 6.26 -10.89
CA GLY A 26 2.43 6.90 -9.59
C GLY A 26 3.77 7.23 -8.95
N ALA A 27 4.72 6.28 -8.99
CA ALA A 27 6.07 6.45 -8.48
C ALA A 27 6.81 7.60 -9.18
N LEU A 28 6.77 7.63 -10.51
CA LEU A 28 7.42 8.66 -11.32
C LEU A 28 6.82 10.05 -11.06
N LEU A 29 5.49 10.13 -10.88
CA LEU A 29 4.82 11.38 -10.50
C LEU A 29 5.23 11.86 -9.12
N VAL A 30 5.34 10.95 -8.14
CA VAL A 30 5.87 11.26 -6.81
C VAL A 30 7.28 11.83 -6.94
N LEU A 31 8.18 11.12 -7.61
CA LEU A 31 9.59 11.54 -7.78
C LEU A 31 9.71 12.92 -8.44
N ARG A 32 8.95 13.16 -9.51
CA ARG A 32 8.90 14.47 -10.18
C ARG A 32 8.44 15.59 -9.24
N GLY A 33 7.50 15.30 -8.35
CA GLY A 33 7.01 16.25 -7.35
C GLY A 33 7.98 16.54 -6.21
N LEU A 34 9.06 15.75 -6.06
CA LEU A 34 10.05 15.88 -4.98
C LEU A 34 11.24 16.79 -5.32
N GLU A 35 11.46 17.13 -6.59
CA GLU A 35 12.61 17.94 -7.04
C GLU A 35 12.74 19.30 -6.34
N SER A 36 11.69 19.79 -5.69
CA SER A 36 11.63 21.09 -4.99
C SER A 36 11.25 21.02 -3.51
N ARG A 37 11.25 19.83 -2.88
CA ARG A 37 10.74 19.64 -1.50
C ARG A 37 11.84 19.29 -0.49
N ASP A 38 11.59 19.64 0.77
CA ASP A 38 12.43 19.23 1.91
C ASP A 38 12.44 17.70 2.10
N ARG A 39 13.54 17.18 2.65
CA ARG A 39 13.82 15.75 2.86
C ARG A 39 12.74 15.03 3.66
N LEU A 40 12.10 15.69 4.63
CA LEU A 40 11.01 15.08 5.39
C LEU A 40 9.83 14.72 4.49
N TRP A 41 9.41 15.65 3.62
CA TRP A 41 8.31 15.42 2.69
C TRP A 41 8.65 14.38 1.63
N ALA A 42 9.92 14.34 1.19
CA ALA A 42 10.41 13.28 0.32
C ALA A 42 10.29 11.90 0.96
N ASN A 43 10.77 11.76 2.20
CA ASN A 43 10.69 10.50 2.94
C ASN A 43 9.24 10.03 3.16
N LEU A 44 8.33 10.94 3.53
CA LEU A 44 6.92 10.62 3.69
C LEU A 44 6.27 10.19 2.37
N ALA A 45 6.54 10.91 1.29
CA ALA A 45 5.98 10.60 -0.03
C ALA A 45 6.46 9.23 -0.56
N LEU A 46 7.72 8.88 -0.29
CA LEU A 46 8.29 7.58 -0.68
C LEU A 46 7.81 6.44 0.22
N ALA A 47 7.51 6.70 1.49
CA ALA A 47 6.99 5.71 2.43
C ALA A 47 5.50 5.39 2.22
N GLY A 48 4.70 6.38 1.82
CA GLY A 48 3.25 6.28 1.68
C GLY A 48 2.78 5.05 0.89
N PRO A 49 3.29 4.78 -0.33
CA PRO A 49 2.88 3.60 -1.09
C PRO A 49 3.16 2.29 -0.36
N PHE A 50 4.26 2.17 0.37
CA PHE A 50 4.57 0.95 1.11
C PHE A 50 3.72 0.77 2.35
N LEU A 51 3.34 1.86 3.02
CA LEU A 51 2.36 1.83 4.10
C LEU A 51 1.03 1.26 3.61
N PHE A 52 0.58 1.62 2.40
CA PHE A 52 -0.62 1.04 1.80
C PHE A 52 -0.49 -0.48 1.63
N PHE A 53 0.62 -0.96 1.05
CA PHE A 53 0.88 -2.40 0.91
C PHE A 53 0.88 -3.13 2.26
N ALA A 54 1.49 -2.54 3.30
CA ALA A 54 1.59 -3.16 4.61
C ALA A 54 0.26 -3.16 5.39
N ILE A 55 -0.52 -2.09 5.31
CA ILE A 55 -1.85 -2.02 5.94
C ILE A 55 -2.77 -3.07 5.31
N ASP A 56 -2.78 -3.20 3.99
CA ASP A 56 -3.63 -4.20 3.35
C ASP A 56 -3.19 -5.63 3.66
N HIS A 57 -1.87 -5.89 3.72
CA HIS A 57 -1.35 -7.17 4.22
C HIS A 57 -1.92 -7.48 5.61
N LEU A 58 -1.85 -6.52 6.54
CA LEU A 58 -2.37 -6.66 7.90
C LEU A 58 -3.88 -6.89 7.92
N VAL A 59 -4.64 -6.14 7.11
CA VAL A 59 -6.10 -6.31 6.98
C VAL A 59 -6.42 -7.72 6.45
N THR A 60 -5.68 -8.20 5.46
CA THR A 60 -5.82 -9.56 4.91
C THR A 60 -5.49 -10.61 5.97
N ARG A 61 -4.43 -10.41 6.75
CA ARG A 61 -4.04 -11.29 7.85
C ARG A 61 -5.12 -11.36 8.94
N VAL A 62 -5.60 -10.20 9.41
CA VAL A 62 -6.70 -10.08 10.37
C VAL A 62 -7.94 -10.85 9.90
N ARG A 63 -8.33 -10.69 8.63
CA ARG A 63 -9.44 -11.45 8.05
C ARG A 63 -9.22 -12.97 8.11
N ASN A 64 -8.02 -13.43 7.80
CA ASN A 64 -7.74 -14.87 7.71
C ASN A 64 -7.66 -15.53 9.09
N GLU A 65 -7.24 -14.78 10.12
CA GLU A 65 -6.99 -15.31 11.46
C GLU A 65 -8.16 -15.10 12.43
N VAL A 66 -8.96 -14.03 12.27
CA VAL A 66 -10.13 -13.75 13.12
C VAL A 66 -11.40 -14.27 12.44
N GLN A 67 -11.89 -15.43 12.88
CA GLN A 67 -12.91 -16.24 12.20
C GLN A 67 -14.31 -15.58 12.09
N ASP A 68 -14.59 -14.58 12.92
CA ASP A 68 -15.92 -13.97 13.05
C ASP A 68 -16.07 -12.63 12.29
N ILE A 69 -15.06 -12.21 11.52
CA ILE A 69 -15.15 -10.99 10.69
C ILE A 69 -15.93 -11.30 9.39
N PRO A 70 -17.06 -10.61 9.12
CA PRO A 70 -17.82 -10.83 7.89
C PRO A 70 -17.00 -10.52 6.63
N GLU A 71 -17.05 -11.41 5.63
CA GLU A 71 -16.29 -11.30 4.38
C GLU A 71 -16.56 -10.00 3.59
N ALA A 72 -17.73 -9.39 3.77
CA ALA A 72 -18.15 -8.17 3.09
C ALA A 72 -17.48 -6.87 3.61
N LEU A 73 -16.77 -6.91 4.74
CA LEU A 73 -16.16 -5.73 5.37
C LEU A 73 -14.81 -5.32 4.75
N VAL A 74 -14.15 -6.23 4.02
CA VAL A 74 -12.83 -5.99 3.43
C VAL A 74 -12.90 -6.17 1.93
N VAL A 75 -13.16 -5.07 1.20
CA VAL A 75 -13.15 -5.04 -0.26
C VAL A 75 -12.12 -4.02 -0.72
N THR A 76 -10.95 -4.49 -1.14
CA THR A 76 -10.01 -3.69 -1.93
C THR A 76 -10.26 -3.97 -3.42
N ASP A 77 -10.47 -2.93 -4.20
CA ASP A 77 -10.58 -3.00 -5.66
C ASP A 77 -9.20 -3.08 -6.35
N HIS A 78 -8.12 -2.96 -5.56
CA HIS A 78 -6.73 -2.97 -5.98
C HIS A 78 -5.91 -3.89 -5.06
N PRO A 79 -6.01 -5.23 -5.20
CA PRO A 79 -5.31 -6.15 -4.32
C PRO A 79 -3.80 -5.86 -4.36
N PRO A 80 -3.19 -5.50 -3.22
CA PRO A 80 -1.76 -5.34 -3.16
C PRO A 80 -1.08 -6.70 -3.24
N SER A 81 0.18 -6.69 -3.65
CA SER A 81 0.99 -7.89 -3.70
C SER A 81 2.43 -7.57 -3.36
N ASP A 82 3.12 -8.53 -2.73
CA ASP A 82 4.55 -8.43 -2.43
C ASP A 82 5.36 -8.16 -3.69
N GLU A 83 4.92 -8.70 -4.84
CA GLU A 83 5.53 -8.45 -6.12
C GLU A 83 5.38 -6.99 -6.59
N ARG A 84 4.19 -6.38 -6.43
CA ARG A 84 3.96 -4.97 -6.75
C ARG A 84 4.82 -4.08 -5.85
N ALA A 85 4.85 -4.37 -4.55
CA ALA A 85 5.72 -3.67 -3.61
C ALA A 85 7.21 -3.81 -4.00
N ALA A 86 7.66 -5.00 -4.38
CA ALA A 86 9.02 -5.23 -4.83
C ALA A 86 9.37 -4.50 -6.13
N ALA A 87 8.45 -4.46 -7.10
CA ALA A 87 8.61 -3.68 -8.33
C ALA A 87 8.70 -2.18 -8.02
N LEU A 88 7.82 -1.66 -7.17
CA LEU A 88 7.84 -0.26 -6.76
C LEU A 88 9.12 0.13 -6.01
N ARG A 89 9.65 -0.76 -5.15
CA ARG A 89 10.97 -0.57 -4.51
C ARG A 89 12.08 -0.41 -5.54
N ARG A 90 12.01 -1.13 -6.65
CA ARG A 90 13.01 -1.07 -7.72
C ARG A 90 12.99 0.30 -8.39
N VAL A 91 11.81 0.78 -8.78
CA VAL A 91 11.61 2.10 -9.39
C VAL A 91 12.19 3.21 -8.52
N PHE A 92 11.85 3.23 -7.22
CA PHE A 92 12.39 4.26 -6.32
C PHE A 92 13.91 4.15 -6.11
N ARG A 93 14.48 2.95 -6.04
CA ARG A 93 15.93 2.78 -5.92
C ARG A 93 16.66 3.26 -7.17
N GLU A 94 16.12 2.96 -8.35
CA GLU A 94 16.71 3.33 -9.63
C GLU A 94 16.73 4.86 -9.82
N HIS A 95 15.67 5.56 -9.41
CA HIS A 95 15.55 7.00 -9.65
C HIS A 95 15.96 7.91 -8.48
N ALA A 96 15.82 7.48 -7.22
CA ALA A 96 16.16 8.27 -6.04
C ALA A 96 17.36 7.73 -5.24
N GLY A 97 17.89 6.58 -5.64
CA GLY A 97 19.06 5.94 -5.02
C GLY A 97 18.71 5.03 -3.84
N VAL A 98 19.70 4.26 -3.39
CA VAL A 98 19.54 3.20 -2.36
C VAL A 98 19.09 3.77 -1.00
N GLY A 99 19.48 5.00 -0.67
CA GLY A 99 19.11 5.67 0.57
C GLY A 99 17.66 6.15 0.64
N ALA A 100 16.98 6.30 -0.50
CA ALA A 100 15.65 6.91 -0.59
C ALA A 100 14.57 6.16 0.21
N LEU A 101 14.77 4.86 0.44
CA LEU A 101 13.79 4.00 1.11
C LEU A 101 14.14 3.69 2.56
N GLN A 102 15.19 4.28 3.14
CA GLN A 102 15.58 3.99 4.53
C GLN A 102 14.44 4.25 5.52
N PHE A 103 13.79 5.42 5.39
CA PHE A 103 12.66 5.77 6.24
C PHE A 103 11.47 4.84 6.02
N ALA A 104 11.12 4.56 4.76
CA ALA A 104 10.05 3.61 4.44
C ALA A 104 10.31 2.23 5.07
N ASN A 105 11.53 1.69 4.94
CA ASN A 105 11.89 0.40 5.51
C ASN A 105 11.81 0.40 7.04
N ALA A 106 12.26 1.47 7.70
CA ALA A 106 12.17 1.60 9.16
C ALA A 106 10.71 1.60 9.63
N THR A 107 9.85 2.38 8.97
CA THR A 107 8.41 2.44 9.29
C THR A 107 7.73 1.10 9.09
N LEU A 108 8.02 0.40 7.99
CA LEU A 108 7.46 -0.94 7.73
C LEU A 108 7.93 -1.97 8.75
N SER A 109 9.21 -1.92 9.12
CA SER A 109 9.75 -2.83 10.15
C SER A 109 9.10 -2.57 11.51
N TRP A 110 8.87 -1.31 11.86
CA TRP A 110 8.15 -0.97 13.08
C TRP A 110 6.70 -1.49 13.05
N LEU A 111 5.97 -1.29 11.95
CA LEU A 111 4.60 -1.77 11.80
C LEU A 111 4.53 -3.31 11.87
N SER A 112 5.46 -4.00 11.21
CA SER A 112 5.51 -5.46 11.21
C SER A 112 5.70 -6.04 12.62
N ASN A 113 6.46 -5.36 13.47
CA ASN A 113 6.65 -5.75 14.88
C ASN A 113 5.40 -5.53 15.74
N GLN A 114 4.31 -4.98 15.21
CA GLN A 114 3.06 -4.71 15.93
C GLN A 114 1.90 -5.56 15.40
N GLU A 115 2.10 -6.37 14.37
CA GLU A 115 1.00 -7.11 13.73
C GLU A 115 0.29 -8.07 14.69
N ASP A 116 1.05 -8.80 15.50
CA ASP A 116 0.48 -9.75 16.48
C ASP A 116 -0.32 -9.02 17.57
N ASP A 117 0.21 -7.92 18.11
CA ASP A 117 -0.51 -7.09 19.08
C ASP A 117 -1.81 -6.50 18.49
N ILE A 118 -1.80 -6.15 17.20
CA ILE A 118 -2.97 -5.66 16.48
C ILE A 118 -3.99 -6.79 16.31
N LEU A 119 -3.57 -8.00 15.94
CA LEU A 119 -4.44 -9.17 15.83
C LEU A 119 -5.13 -9.47 17.16
N ASP A 120 -4.37 -9.56 18.25
CA ASP A 120 -4.90 -9.80 19.60
C ASP A 120 -5.88 -8.70 20.04
N THR A 121 -5.64 -7.46 19.60
CA THR A 121 -6.54 -6.35 19.90
C THR A 121 -7.83 -6.46 19.11
N VAL A 122 -7.77 -6.75 17.82
CA VAL A 122 -8.97 -6.92 16.98
C VAL A 122 -9.78 -8.13 17.44
N ASP A 123 -9.14 -9.26 17.72
CA ASP A 123 -9.80 -10.47 18.20
C ASP A 123 -10.57 -10.23 19.50
N ARG A 124 -9.95 -9.54 20.47
CA ARG A 124 -10.62 -9.12 21.70
C ARG A 124 -11.81 -8.20 21.47
N MET A 125 -11.74 -7.28 20.49
CA MET A 125 -12.84 -6.37 20.18
C MET A 125 -14.02 -7.06 19.50
N VAL A 126 -13.77 -8.13 18.75
CA VAL A 126 -14.83 -8.90 18.07
C VAL A 126 -15.55 -9.83 19.05
N HIS A 127 -14.82 -10.40 20.01
CA HIS A 127 -15.36 -11.37 20.97
C HIS A 127 -15.72 -10.80 22.36
N SER A 128 -15.61 -9.48 22.56
CA SER A 128 -16.07 -8.76 23.77
C SER A 128 -17.53 -8.35 23.68
#